data_AF-A0A821RD95-F1
#
_entry.id   AF-A0A821RD95-F1
#
_cell.length_a   1.000
_cell.length_b   1.000
_cell.length_c   1.000
_cell.angle_alpha   90.00
_cell.angle_beta   90.00
_cell.angle_gamma   90.00
#
_symmetry.space_group_name_H-M   'P 1'
#
loop_
_entity.id
_entity.type
_entity.pdbx_description
1 polymer ?
#
loop_
_entity_poly.entity_id
_entity_poly.type
_entity_poly.pdbx_seq_one_letter_code
_entity_poly.pdbx_strand_id
1 'polypeptide(L)'
;NIYSFIFIDNLINLPSNEDVRRTLSIIGNEKFVSSVNYYLHSQMASCNIYSYSCTNTMKYYYNITNNFPGGLFGNVKKVSLFDECPFEHEFFIQISKSFPVITNLSLNNHTQQKKKNHEQRFLSVVEFSHLSELYFDEAHDDYIE
;
A
#
# COMPACT_ATOMS: atom_id res chain seq x y z
N ASN A 1 -3.98 -6.64 15.21
CA ASN A 1 -4.23 -5.91 13.95
C ASN A 1 -5.47 -5.08 14.12
N ILE A 2 -5.37 -3.79 13.80
CA ILE A 2 -6.53 -2.90 13.75
C ILE A 2 -6.70 -2.53 12.28
N TYR A 3 -7.88 -2.79 11.76
CA TYR A 3 -8.30 -2.42 10.42
C TYR A 3 -9.66 -1.74 10.56
N SER A 4 -9.76 -0.48 10.17
CA SER A 4 -10.98 0.29 10.29
C SER A 4 -11.27 1.02 8.99
N PHE A 5 -12.55 1.00 8.59
CA PHE A 5 -13.09 1.74 7.44
C PHE A 5 -14.27 2.56 7.94
N ILE A 6 -14.25 3.85 7.64
CA ILE A 6 -15.31 4.78 8.03
C ILE A 6 -15.74 5.62 6.83
N PHE A 7 -17.02 5.98 6.78
CA PHE A 7 -17.50 7.02 5.88
C PHE A 7 -17.10 8.39 6.43
N ILE A 8 -16.66 9.28 5.55
CA ILE A 8 -16.29 10.66 5.86
C ILE A 8 -17.54 11.54 5.72
N ASP A 9 -18.61 11.19 6.43
CA ASP A 9 -19.76 12.08 6.53
C ASP A 9 -19.51 13.06 7.68
N ASN A 10 -19.29 14.34 7.34
CA ASN A 10 -19.22 15.46 8.30
C ASN A 10 -18.09 15.41 9.35
N LEU A 11 -16.99 14.69 9.09
CA LEU A 11 -15.82 14.69 9.98
C LEU A 11 -14.94 15.93 9.75
N ILE A 12 -14.89 16.81 10.75
CA ILE A 12 -14.09 18.06 10.72
C ILE A 12 -12.60 17.78 10.99
N ASN A 13 -12.29 16.73 11.76
CA ASN A 13 -10.93 16.36 12.13
C ASN A 13 -10.69 14.88 11.82
N LEU A 14 -9.81 14.63 10.86
CA LEU A 14 -9.43 13.30 10.43
C LEU A 14 -7.98 13.02 10.89
N PRO A 15 -7.71 11.92 11.63
CA PRO A 15 -6.41 11.67 12.22
C PRO A 15 -5.34 11.41 11.17
N SER A 16 -4.19 12.09 11.22
CA SER A 16 -3.11 11.83 10.26
C SER A 16 -2.35 10.54 10.58
N ASN A 17 -1.48 10.12 9.65
CA ASN A 17 -0.50 9.08 9.94
C ASN A 17 0.43 9.46 11.11
N GLU A 18 0.78 10.74 11.26
CA GLU A 18 1.55 11.20 12.43
C GLU A 18 0.78 11.07 13.73
N ASP A 19 -0.52 11.38 13.73
CA ASP A 19 -1.34 11.27 14.94
C ASP A 19 -1.43 9.82 15.42
N VAL A 20 -1.67 8.88 14.50
CA VAL A 20 -1.69 7.45 14.82
C VAL A 20 -0.34 6.99 15.34
N ARG A 21 0.77 7.36 14.68
CA ARG A 21 2.13 6.99 15.13
C ARG A 21 2.45 7.58 16.50
N ARG A 22 2.07 8.84 16.76
CA ARG A 22 2.26 9.51 18.06
C ARG A 22 1.50 8.76 19.15
N THR A 23 0.24 8.40 18.92
CA THR A 23 -0.55 7.64 19.89
C THR A 23 0.04 6.27 20.17
N LEU A 24 0.46 5.54 19.12
CA LEU A 24 1.06 4.22 19.28
C LEU A 24 2.43 4.25 19.96
N SER A 25 3.19 5.34 19.82
CA SER A 25 4.50 5.49 20.49
C SER A 25 4.42 5.50 22.02
N ILE A 26 3.23 5.78 22.56
CA ILE A 26 2.96 5.79 24.01
C ILE A 26 2.72 4.36 24.51
N ILE A 27 2.34 3.44 23.61
CA ILE A 27 1.93 2.07 23.92
C ILE A 27 3.13 1.12 23.78
N GLY A 28 4.03 1.17 24.77
CA GLY A 28 5.08 0.17 24.99
C GLY A 28 6.22 0.14 23.95
N ASN A 29 7.05 -0.90 24.03
CA ASN A 29 8.24 -1.09 23.19
C ASN A 29 7.95 -1.75 21.83
N GLU A 30 6.69 -2.04 21.51
CA GLU A 30 6.34 -2.71 20.27
C GLU A 30 6.36 -1.72 19.10
N LYS A 31 6.99 -2.10 18.00
CA LYS A 31 6.99 -1.30 16.77
C LYS A 31 5.72 -1.57 15.99
N PHE A 32 5.08 -0.50 15.53
CA PHE A 32 3.88 -0.58 14.71
C PHE A 32 4.15 -0.01 13.32
N VAL A 33 3.49 -0.62 12.33
CA VAL A 33 3.34 -0.08 10.98
C VAL A 33 1.91 0.43 10.87
N SER A 34 1.73 1.66 10.42
CA SER A 34 0.41 2.24 10.21
C SER A 34 0.30 2.99 8.89
N SER A 35 -0.89 2.91 8.29
CA SER A 35 -1.28 3.69 7.13
C SER A 35 -2.71 4.20 7.32
N VAL A 36 -2.88 5.51 7.30
CA VAL A 36 -4.17 6.18 7.18
C VAL A 36 -4.35 6.62 5.73
N ASN A 37 -5.52 6.35 5.16
CA ASN A 37 -5.87 6.71 3.79
C ASN A 37 -7.20 7.44 3.74
N TYR A 38 -7.30 8.39 2.81
CA TYR A 38 -8.48 9.17 2.53
C TYR A 38 -8.81 9.03 1.06
N TYR A 39 -9.98 8.45 0.80
CA TYR A 39 -10.54 8.22 -0.52
C TYR A 39 -11.64 9.26 -0.71
N LEU A 40 -11.29 10.39 -1.33
CA LEU A 40 -12.15 11.56 -1.42
C LEU A 40 -13.33 11.33 -2.35
N HIS A 41 -13.12 10.55 -3.42
CA HIS A 41 -14.19 10.27 -4.37
C HIS A 41 -15.26 9.35 -3.76
N SER A 42 -14.82 8.31 -3.06
CA SER A 42 -15.72 7.38 -2.35
C SER A 42 -16.20 7.91 -0.99
N GLN A 43 -15.68 9.05 -0.52
CA GLN A 43 -15.95 9.61 0.82
C GLN A 43 -15.66 8.60 1.93
N MET A 44 -14.56 7.87 1.82
CA MET A 44 -14.15 6.85 2.79
C MET A 44 -12.77 7.14 3.35
N ALA A 45 -12.56 6.77 4.61
CA ALA A 45 -11.24 6.72 5.21
C ALA A 45 -10.94 5.32 5.70
N SER A 46 -9.66 4.94 5.65
CA SER A 46 -9.17 3.70 6.25
C SER A 46 -7.99 3.96 7.17
N CYS A 47 -7.89 3.16 8.23
CA CYS A 47 -6.74 3.14 9.11
C CYS A 47 -6.33 1.69 9.34
N ASN A 48 -5.11 1.38 8.92
CA ASN A 48 -4.50 0.07 9.09
C ASN A 48 -3.36 0.19 10.10
N ILE A 49 -3.35 -0.66 11.12
CA ILE A 49 -2.30 -0.72 12.13
C ILE A 49 -1.91 -2.18 12.36
N TYR A 50 -0.65 -2.48 12.12
CA TYR A 50 -0.03 -3.79 12.31
C TYR A 50 1.10 -3.67 13.30
N SER A 51 1.14 -4.57 14.28
CA SER A 51 2.35 -4.75 15.06
C SER A 51 3.41 -5.46 14.22
N TYR A 52 4.68 -5.15 14.46
CA TYR A 52 5.79 -5.79 13.75
C TYR A 52 5.79 -7.32 13.94
N SER A 53 5.44 -7.77 15.16
CA SER A 53 5.25 -9.20 15.47
C SER A 53 4.24 -9.87 14.53
N CYS A 54 3.15 -9.19 14.18
CA CYS A 54 2.14 -9.73 13.28
C CYS A 54 2.59 -9.73 11.81
N THR A 55 3.40 -8.76 11.37
CA THR A 55 3.89 -8.73 9.98
C THR A 55 4.69 -9.99 9.62
N ASN A 56 5.32 -10.62 10.61
CA ASN A 56 6.05 -11.88 10.43
C ASN A 56 5.15 -13.11 10.25
N THR A 57 3.89 -13.08 10.67
CA THR A 57 2.99 -14.24 10.52
C THR A 57 1.95 -14.04 9.42
N MET A 58 1.80 -12.81 8.94
CA MET A 58 0.88 -12.40 7.89
C MET A 58 1.19 -13.09 6.56
N LYS A 59 0.16 -13.64 5.91
CA LYS A 59 0.25 -14.27 4.58
C LYS A 59 -0.34 -13.44 3.45
N TYR A 60 -1.19 -12.47 3.80
CA TYR A 60 -1.96 -11.66 2.88
C TYR A 60 -1.92 -10.21 3.34
N TYR A 61 -1.69 -9.26 2.43
CA TYR A 61 -1.83 -7.83 2.70
C TYR A 61 -2.66 -7.18 1.60
N TYR A 62 -3.90 -6.87 1.93
CA TYR A 62 -4.84 -6.26 0.99
C TYR A 62 -4.89 -4.74 1.11
N ASN A 63 -5.20 -4.10 -0.02
CA ASN A 63 -5.50 -2.68 -0.16
C ASN A 63 -4.34 -1.77 0.28
N ILE A 64 -3.14 -2.09 -0.19
CA ILE A 64 -1.97 -1.23 -0.01
C ILE A 64 -2.11 -0.01 -0.93
N THR A 65 -1.91 1.17 -0.35
CA THR A 65 -2.08 2.49 -1.00
C THR A 65 -0.73 3.21 -1.12
N ASN A 66 -0.70 4.39 -1.75
CA ASN A 66 0.49 5.25 -1.82
C ASN A 66 0.98 5.72 -0.43
N ASN A 67 0.15 5.65 0.63
CA ASN A 67 0.59 5.97 1.99
C ASN A 67 1.29 4.80 2.69
N PHE A 68 1.57 3.71 1.96
CA PHE A 68 2.32 2.59 2.49
C PHE A 68 3.69 3.04 3.01
N PRO A 69 3.97 2.88 4.31
CA PRO A 69 5.22 3.37 4.90
C PRO A 69 6.44 2.50 4.57
N GLY A 70 6.26 1.40 3.84
CA GLY A 70 7.29 0.40 3.64
C GLY A 70 7.41 -0.56 4.83
N GLY A 71 8.59 -1.16 4.98
CA GLY A 71 8.88 -2.21 5.96
C GLY A 71 9.10 -3.56 5.30
N LEU A 72 9.45 -4.57 6.09
CA LEU A 72 9.72 -5.92 5.60
C LEU A 72 8.59 -6.87 6.01
N PHE A 73 7.93 -7.46 5.02
CA PHE A 73 6.81 -8.39 5.17
C PHE A 73 7.20 -9.75 4.60
N GLY A 74 8.25 -10.36 5.19
CA GLY A 74 8.93 -11.54 4.63
C GLY A 74 8.10 -12.83 4.55
N ASN A 75 6.85 -12.83 5.01
CA ASN A 75 5.96 -13.99 4.96
C ASN A 75 4.69 -13.77 4.12
N VAL A 76 4.47 -12.55 3.64
CA VAL A 76 3.29 -12.19 2.85
C VAL A 76 3.49 -12.69 1.42
N LYS A 77 2.51 -13.48 0.96
CA LYS A 77 2.53 -14.11 -0.36
C LYS A 77 1.54 -13.48 -1.34
N LYS A 78 0.46 -12.89 -0.84
CA LYS A 78 -0.51 -12.20 -1.68
C LYS A 78 -0.66 -10.75 -1.26
N VAL A 79 -0.55 -9.85 -2.24
CA VAL A 79 -0.72 -8.42 -2.04
C VAL A 79 -1.78 -7.92 -3.01
N SER A 80 -2.68 -7.05 -2.54
CA SER A 80 -3.50 -6.22 -3.43
C SER A 80 -3.15 -4.74 -3.24
N LEU A 81 -3.03 -4.04 -4.36
CA LEU A 81 -2.77 -2.61 -4.43
C LEU A 81 -4.05 -1.90 -4.86
N PHE A 82 -4.41 -0.85 -4.13
CA PHE A 82 -5.57 0.00 -4.45
C PHE A 82 -5.33 1.43 -3.99
N ASP A 83 -5.58 2.40 -4.85
CA ASP A 83 -5.59 3.82 -4.49
C ASP A 83 -6.38 4.62 -5.53
N GLU A 84 -6.95 5.76 -5.13
CA GLU A 84 -7.54 6.74 -6.06
C GLU A 84 -6.44 7.52 -6.81
N CYS A 85 -5.28 7.70 -6.17
CA CYS A 85 -4.12 8.33 -6.78
C CYS A 85 -3.29 7.33 -7.59
N PRO A 86 -2.64 7.73 -8.69
CA PRO A 86 -1.84 6.82 -9.50
C PRO A 86 -0.62 6.29 -8.74
N PHE A 87 -0.22 5.05 -9.03
CA PHE A 87 1.02 4.48 -8.51
C PHE A 87 2.17 4.78 -9.47
N GLU A 88 3.22 5.43 -8.98
CA GLU A 88 4.41 5.69 -9.80
C GLU A 88 5.43 4.54 -9.70
N HIS A 89 6.40 4.51 -10.61
CA HIS A 89 7.41 3.45 -10.66
C HIS A 89 8.13 3.21 -9.32
N GLU A 90 8.43 4.27 -8.57
CA GLU A 90 9.12 4.15 -7.27
C GLU A 90 8.29 3.40 -6.22
N PHE A 91 6.95 3.46 -6.33
CA PHE A 91 6.06 2.70 -5.48
C PHE A 91 6.25 1.20 -5.71
N PHE A 92 6.30 0.74 -6.95
CA PHE A 92 6.53 -0.68 -7.26
C PHE A 92 7.90 -1.18 -6.79
N ILE A 93 8.95 -0.33 -6.85
CA ILE A 93 10.25 -0.63 -6.23
C ILE A 93 10.12 -0.83 -4.72
N GLN A 94 9.32 0.02 -4.06
CA GLN A 94 9.08 -0.12 -2.62
C GLN A 94 8.32 -1.43 -2.32
N ILE A 95 7.30 -1.77 -3.12
CA ILE A 95 6.57 -3.04 -2.97
C ILE A 95 7.50 -4.25 -3.16
N SER A 96 8.36 -4.27 -4.19
CA SER A 96 9.25 -5.42 -4.41
C SER A 96 10.23 -5.63 -3.25
N LYS A 97 10.73 -4.54 -2.65
CA LYS A 97 11.61 -4.60 -1.46
C LYS A 97 10.85 -5.02 -0.20
N SER A 98 9.60 -4.58 -0.06
CA SER A 98 8.80 -4.86 1.13
C SER A 98 8.26 -6.29 1.17
N PHE A 99 8.04 -6.91 0.01
CA PHE A 99 7.39 -8.22 -0.13
C PHE A 99 8.28 -9.20 -0.91
N PRO A 100 9.42 -9.63 -0.34
CA PRO A 100 10.42 -10.40 -1.08
C PRO A 100 9.95 -11.79 -1.52
N VAL A 101 8.86 -12.32 -0.95
CA VAL A 101 8.33 -13.66 -1.25
C VAL A 101 6.91 -13.63 -1.83
N ILE A 102 6.49 -12.48 -2.37
CA ILE A 102 5.20 -12.33 -3.01
C ILE A 102 5.08 -13.29 -4.20
N THR A 103 3.98 -14.03 -4.25
CA THR A 103 3.63 -14.92 -5.36
C THR A 103 2.44 -14.41 -6.14
N ASN A 104 1.55 -13.62 -5.53
CA ASN A 104 0.37 -13.06 -6.16
C ASN A 104 0.31 -11.55 -5.89
N LEU A 105 0.27 -10.76 -6.96
CA LEU A 105 0.09 -9.31 -6.90
C LEU A 105 -1.17 -8.96 -7.68
N SER A 106 -2.14 -8.30 -7.06
CA SER A 106 -3.25 -7.67 -7.77
C SER A 106 -3.13 -6.16 -7.70
N LEU A 107 -3.45 -5.50 -8.80
CA LEU A 107 -3.42 -4.06 -8.95
C LEU A 107 -4.80 -3.58 -9.40
N ASN A 108 -5.40 -2.69 -8.61
CA ASN A 108 -6.59 -1.95 -8.96
C ASN A 108 -6.31 -0.45 -8.88
N ASN A 109 -6.19 0.18 -10.04
CA ASN A 109 -5.97 1.63 -10.15
C ASN A 109 -6.32 2.10 -11.57
N HIS A 110 -7.42 2.83 -11.70
CA HIS A 110 -7.86 3.36 -13.00
C HIS A 110 -7.13 4.63 -13.44
N THR A 111 -6.30 5.19 -12.57
CA THR A 111 -5.68 6.49 -12.80
C THR A 111 -4.37 6.33 -13.56
N GLN A 112 -4.24 7.09 -14.65
CA GLN A 112 -3.04 7.16 -15.48
C GLN A 112 -1.79 7.57 -14.67
N GLN A 113 -0.64 6.96 -14.96
CA GLN A 113 0.63 7.34 -14.34
C GLN A 113 1.07 8.72 -14.80
N LYS A 114 1.54 9.58 -13.88
CA LYS A 114 1.93 10.95 -14.24
C LYS A 114 3.33 10.98 -14.85
N LYS A 115 4.24 10.11 -14.43
CA LYS A 115 5.66 10.16 -14.84
C LYS A 115 6.01 9.32 -16.05
N LYS A 116 5.07 8.52 -16.56
CA LYS A 116 5.28 7.60 -17.69
C LYS A 116 5.92 8.27 -18.91
N ASN A 117 5.43 9.42 -19.35
CA ASN A 117 5.88 10.02 -20.61
C ASN A 117 7.13 10.90 -20.54
N HIS A 118 7.63 11.27 -19.36
CA HIS A 118 8.68 12.30 -19.23
C HIS A 118 10.07 11.76 -18.83
N GLU A 119 10.14 10.62 -18.12
CA GLU A 119 11.40 10.14 -17.49
C GLU A 119 11.76 8.68 -17.83
N GLN A 120 10.90 7.96 -18.55
CA GLN A 120 10.95 6.49 -18.72
C GLN A 120 12.13 5.89 -19.48
N ARG A 121 12.98 6.67 -20.15
CA ARG A 121 14.09 6.09 -20.93
C ARG A 121 15.15 5.37 -20.07
N PHE A 122 15.11 5.53 -18.74
CA PHE A 122 16.14 5.02 -17.83
C PHE A 122 15.62 4.27 -16.60
N LEU A 123 14.32 3.99 -16.51
CA LEU A 123 13.80 3.26 -15.36
C LEU A 123 14.20 1.78 -15.45
N SER A 124 14.81 1.27 -14.39
CA SER A 124 15.16 -0.14 -14.27
C SER A 124 13.90 -0.99 -14.13
N VAL A 125 13.84 -2.14 -14.80
CA VAL A 125 12.75 -3.11 -14.61
C VAL A 125 12.62 -3.45 -13.12
N VAL A 126 11.40 -3.38 -12.57
CA VAL A 126 11.12 -3.82 -11.21
C VAL A 126 10.98 -5.34 -11.21
N GLU A 127 11.91 -6.03 -10.56
CA GLU A 127 11.87 -7.47 -10.46
C GLU A 127 11.11 -7.94 -9.21
N PHE A 128 10.20 -8.90 -9.39
CA PHE A 128 9.58 -9.66 -8.31
C PHE A 128 9.97 -11.13 -8.44
N SER A 129 11.05 -11.54 -7.77
CA SER A 129 11.71 -12.84 -8.02
C SER A 129 10.85 -14.09 -7.74
N HIS A 130 9.73 -13.95 -7.02
CA HIS A 130 8.83 -15.06 -6.69
C HIS A 130 7.41 -14.90 -7.26
N LEU A 131 7.14 -13.83 -8.02
CA LEU A 131 5.80 -13.55 -8.53
C LEU A 131 5.43 -14.56 -9.61
N SER A 132 4.32 -15.27 -9.41
CA SER A 132 3.79 -16.24 -10.36
C SER A 132 2.46 -15.80 -10.96
N GLU A 133 1.75 -14.89 -10.29
CA GLU A 133 0.45 -14.39 -10.70
C GLU A 133 0.39 -12.87 -10.55
N LEU A 134 0.05 -12.17 -11.64
CA LEU A 134 -0.19 -10.73 -11.67
C LEU A 134 -1.59 -10.50 -12.22
N TYR A 135 -2.43 -9.83 -11.44
CA TYR A 135 -3.80 -9.49 -11.80
C TYR A 135 -3.94 -7.98 -11.94
N PHE A 136 -4.48 -7.55 -13.07
CA PHE A 136 -4.87 -6.17 -13.31
C PHE A 136 -6.38 -6.09 -13.19
N ASP A 137 -6.85 -5.83 -11.97
CA ASP A 137 -8.27 -5.68 -11.69
C ASP A 137 -8.63 -4.23 -11.98
N GLU A 138 -9.23 -3.95 -13.14
CA GLU A 138 -9.72 -2.60 -13.42
C GLU A 138 -8.59 -1.53 -13.43
N ALA A 139 -7.37 -1.92 -13.85
CA ALA A 139 -6.22 -1.03 -13.91
C ALA A 139 -6.15 -0.25 -15.23
N HIS A 140 -5.58 0.96 -15.20
CA HIS A 140 -5.21 1.69 -16.41
C HIS A 140 -4.13 0.92 -17.20
N ASP A 141 -4.15 1.02 -18.52
CA ASP A 141 -3.16 0.39 -19.41
C ASP A 141 -1.71 0.84 -19.14
N ASP A 142 -1.52 1.86 -18.31
CA ASP A 142 -0.21 2.40 -17.99
C ASP A 142 0.65 1.41 -17.19
N TYR A 143 -0.01 0.51 -16.45
CA TYR A 143 0.62 -0.42 -15.53
C TYR A 143 1.01 -1.77 -16.15
N ILE A 144 0.70 -2.01 -17.43
CA ILE A 144 0.89 -3.31 -18.10
C ILE A 144 2.34 -3.50 -18.61
N GLU A 145 3.16 -2.45 -18.60
CA GLU A 145 4.54 -2.43 -19.15
C GLU A 145 5.62 -3.03 -18.24
#